data_AF-A0A9D6CY95-F1
#
_entry.id   AF-A0A9D6CY95-F1
#
_cell.length_a   1.000
_cell.length_b   1.000
_cell.length_c   1.000
_cell.angle_alpha   90.00
_cell.angle_beta   90.00
_cell.angle_gamma   90.00
#
_symmetry.space_group_name_H-M   'P 1'
#
loop_
_entity.id
_entity.type
_entity.pdbx_description
1 polymer ?
#
loop_
_entity_poly.entity_id
_entity_poly.type
_entity_poly.pdbx_seq_one_letter_code
_entity_poly.pdbx_strand_id
1 'polypeptide(L)'
;MIHTLVFTGVLLLSGLPSARADEAFFATYMDERGAFQAAVDSCDLINARDVLSLSTQPLLELEGDLPHIRHLFDVTDSARRSCYTAARKSLDNLLEKGSVYLTTHEDETLFARQLELDTALREALGLRIKISHQLLRSTLNDIETAISTYISSGAKKKKKEVFYDESPLTRGLIKQDMDMILEIERRQLNLDEVRLVSGTPDVTKLAQVKLSKAHHYMSRALMAFEDMHLQPRMYPLARLNTEFAYANNQFAELFAFSPKLDGLDRALAREIARTADKATVMALDVDGALRDMRTGLFKENYDNWLSELYQDMSTLTLDLQTARAKLNPHVLPPDTGPSLTELEAAFDDVKAKSTAPDAINPDEMPARMIDGKARLKRLMTAKKEGK
;
A
#
# COMPACT_ATOMS: atom_id res chain seq x y z
N MET A 1 -56.31 -47.22 12.68
CA MET A 1 -56.09 -46.03 13.53
C MET A 1 -54.62 -45.68 13.48
N ILE A 2 -54.26 -44.76 12.59
CA ILE A 2 -52.89 -44.26 12.42
C ILE A 2 -52.85 -42.93 13.18
N HIS A 3 -52.09 -42.86 14.28
CA HIS A 3 -51.77 -41.60 14.94
C HIS A 3 -50.62 -40.97 14.16
N THR A 4 -50.96 -40.06 13.26
CA THR A 4 -50.03 -39.27 12.46
C THR A 4 -49.32 -38.26 13.36
N LEU A 5 -47.98 -38.29 13.33
CA LEU A 5 -47.10 -37.24 13.82
C LEU A 5 -47.57 -35.87 13.31
N VAL A 6 -47.98 -34.99 14.23
CA VAL A 6 -48.05 -33.54 14.01
C VAL A 6 -46.83 -32.95 14.72
N PHE A 7 -45.63 -33.07 14.13
CA PHE A 7 -44.43 -32.39 14.65
C PHE A 7 -43.26 -32.35 13.64
N THR A 8 -43.52 -32.02 12.37
CA THR A 8 -42.44 -31.74 11.40
C THR A 8 -42.96 -30.82 10.30
N GLY A 9 -43.18 -29.54 10.60
CA GLY A 9 -43.69 -28.59 9.60
C GLY A 9 -43.47 -27.11 9.87
N VAL A 10 -42.81 -26.70 10.95
CA VAL A 10 -42.64 -25.26 11.29
C VAL A 10 -41.18 -24.85 11.54
N LEU A 11 -40.20 -25.76 11.40
CA LEU A 11 -38.79 -25.49 11.73
C LEU A 11 -37.82 -25.39 10.52
N LEU A 12 -38.34 -25.29 9.29
CA LEU A 12 -37.50 -25.28 8.07
C LEU A 12 -37.56 -23.98 7.23
N LEU A 13 -38.14 -22.90 7.76
CA LEU A 13 -38.21 -21.61 7.04
C LEU A 13 -37.64 -20.41 7.81
N SER A 14 -37.14 -20.59 9.04
CA SER A 14 -36.58 -19.50 9.85
C SER A 14 -35.08 -19.22 9.64
N GLY A 15 -34.34 -20.11 8.96
CA GLY A 15 -32.88 -19.94 8.74
C GLY A 15 -32.48 -19.29 7.40
N LEU A 16 -33.42 -19.09 6.47
CA LEU A 16 -33.15 -18.49 5.15
C LEU A 16 -33.17 -16.95 5.13
N PRO A 17 -34.02 -16.25 5.92
CA PRO A 17 -34.00 -14.79 5.96
C PRO A 17 -32.80 -14.23 6.73
N SER A 18 -32.39 -14.89 7.83
CA SER A 18 -31.24 -14.47 8.64
C SER A 18 -29.94 -14.66 7.87
N ALA A 19 -29.69 -15.85 7.30
CA ALA A 19 -28.47 -16.11 6.52
C ALA A 19 -28.30 -15.15 5.33
N ARG A 20 -29.40 -14.77 4.66
CA ARG A 20 -29.36 -13.76 3.57
C ARG A 20 -29.15 -12.34 4.10
N ALA A 21 -29.67 -12.01 5.27
CA ALA A 21 -29.44 -10.72 5.92
C ALA A 21 -27.98 -10.60 6.42
N ASP A 22 -27.41 -11.70 6.91
CA ASP A 22 -26.01 -11.81 7.35
C ASP A 22 -25.04 -11.68 6.18
N GLU A 23 -25.29 -12.40 5.08
CA GLU A 23 -24.53 -12.26 3.84
C GLU A 23 -24.60 -10.84 3.27
N ALA A 24 -25.79 -10.22 3.28
CA ALA A 24 -25.98 -8.86 2.78
C ALA A 24 -25.29 -7.80 3.68
N PHE A 25 -25.38 -7.96 5.01
CA PHE A 25 -24.67 -7.11 5.95
C PHE A 25 -23.16 -7.23 5.74
N PHE A 26 -22.65 -8.46 5.66
CA PHE A 26 -21.22 -8.71 5.51
C PHE A 26 -20.67 -8.15 4.18
N ALA A 27 -21.40 -8.32 3.07
CA ALA A 27 -21.05 -7.70 1.80
C ALA A 27 -20.97 -6.17 1.91
N THR A 28 -22.00 -5.54 2.49
CA THR A 28 -22.03 -4.09 2.70
C THR A 28 -20.87 -3.62 3.60
N TYR A 29 -20.59 -4.36 4.67
CA TYR A 29 -19.48 -4.06 5.58
C TYR A 29 -18.12 -4.11 4.86
N MET A 30 -17.90 -5.13 4.04
CA MET A 30 -16.66 -5.27 3.27
C MET A 30 -16.52 -4.19 2.20
N ASP A 31 -17.62 -3.76 1.57
CA ASP A 31 -17.62 -2.63 0.62
C ASP A 31 -17.25 -1.31 1.32
N GLU A 32 -17.87 -1.02 2.47
CA GLU A 32 -17.56 0.17 3.28
C GLU A 32 -16.11 0.16 3.77
N ARG A 33 -15.62 -1.02 4.17
CA ARG A 33 -14.22 -1.23 4.55
C ARG A 33 -13.27 -0.97 3.38
N GLY A 34 -13.58 -1.47 2.19
CA GLY A 34 -12.82 -1.20 0.98
C GLY A 34 -12.77 0.30 0.66
N ALA A 35 -13.91 0.99 0.80
CA ALA A 35 -13.98 2.44 0.61
C ALA A 35 -13.13 3.20 1.65
N PHE A 36 -13.13 2.76 2.91
CA PHE A 36 -12.25 3.30 3.95
C PHE A 36 -10.78 3.11 3.58
N GLN A 37 -10.36 1.91 3.17
CA GLN A 37 -8.97 1.64 2.79
C GLN A 37 -8.52 2.51 1.62
N ALA A 38 -9.34 2.60 0.56
CA ALA A 38 -9.07 3.48 -0.58
C ALA A 38 -8.97 4.97 -0.16
N ALA A 39 -9.81 5.41 0.77
CA ALA A 39 -9.75 6.77 1.31
C ALA A 39 -8.44 7.02 2.07
N VAL A 40 -7.99 6.08 2.90
CA VAL A 40 -6.69 6.19 3.60
C VAL A 40 -5.54 6.28 2.60
N ASP A 41 -5.52 5.41 1.59
CA ASP A 41 -4.44 5.42 0.58
C ASP A 41 -4.45 6.71 -0.25
N SER A 42 -5.62 7.25 -0.58
CA SER A 42 -5.74 8.55 -1.25
C SER A 42 -5.16 9.70 -0.44
N CYS A 43 -5.21 9.64 0.90
CA CYS A 43 -4.63 10.68 1.74
C CYS A 43 -3.11 10.78 1.57
N ASP A 44 -2.41 9.65 1.42
CA ASP A 44 -0.95 9.67 1.19
C ASP A 44 -0.57 10.10 -0.22
N LEU A 45 -1.48 9.99 -1.18
CA LEU A 45 -1.26 10.42 -2.56
C LEU A 45 -1.40 11.93 -2.75
N ILE A 46 -2.00 12.65 -1.79
CA ILE A 46 -2.10 14.12 -1.84
C ILE A 46 -0.71 14.72 -2.03
N ASN A 47 -0.52 15.38 -3.18
CA ASN A 47 0.70 16.01 -3.66
C ASN A 47 1.95 15.10 -3.66
N ALA A 48 1.78 13.78 -3.60
CA ALA A 48 2.89 12.83 -3.53
C ALA A 48 3.82 12.95 -4.74
N ARG A 49 3.25 13.13 -5.94
CA ARG A 49 4.03 13.35 -7.17
C ARG A 49 4.91 14.59 -7.10
N ASP A 50 4.35 15.71 -6.65
CA ASP A 50 5.08 16.96 -6.58
C ASP A 50 6.23 16.86 -5.58
N VAL A 51 5.98 16.27 -4.41
CA VAL A 51 7.01 16.00 -3.40
C VAL A 51 8.09 15.04 -3.93
N LEU A 52 7.70 13.94 -4.57
CA LEU A 52 8.64 12.96 -5.14
C LEU A 52 9.48 13.58 -6.25
N SER A 53 8.90 14.45 -7.09
CA SER A 53 9.62 15.09 -8.19
C SER A 53 10.81 15.94 -7.72
N LEU A 54 10.78 16.44 -6.47
CA LEU A 54 11.88 17.21 -5.90
C LEU A 54 13.18 16.40 -5.84
N SER A 55 13.10 15.08 -5.65
CA SER A 55 14.29 14.19 -5.62
C SER A 55 15.04 14.14 -6.95
N THR A 56 14.35 14.49 -8.04
CA THR A 56 14.90 14.48 -9.40
C THR A 56 15.42 15.86 -9.85
N GLN A 57 15.30 16.88 -8.99
CA GLN A 57 15.69 18.25 -9.32
C GLN A 57 17.08 18.57 -8.72
N PRO A 58 17.97 19.24 -9.47
CA PRO A 58 19.24 19.69 -8.93
C PRO A 58 19.06 20.65 -7.74
N LEU A 59 19.93 20.57 -6.74
CA LEU A 59 19.90 21.43 -5.55
C LEU A 59 19.92 22.94 -5.87
N LEU A 60 20.47 23.34 -7.02
CA LEU A 60 20.48 24.72 -7.48
C LEU A 60 19.07 25.22 -7.87
N GLU A 61 18.26 24.36 -8.48
CA GLU A 61 16.86 24.67 -8.84
C GLU A 61 15.99 24.71 -7.59
N LEU A 62 16.17 23.71 -6.72
CA LEU A 62 15.47 23.65 -5.43
C LEU A 62 15.78 24.86 -4.53
N GLU A 63 17.01 25.38 -4.56
CA GLU A 63 17.37 26.62 -3.85
C GLU A 63 16.56 27.82 -4.35
N GLY A 64 16.40 27.96 -5.67
CA GLY A 64 15.62 29.04 -6.28
C GLY A 64 14.13 28.99 -5.90
N ASP A 65 13.60 27.78 -5.75
CA ASP A 65 12.19 27.52 -5.48
C ASP A 65 11.88 27.20 -4.01
N LEU A 66 12.86 27.33 -3.09
CA LEU A 66 12.69 26.95 -1.68
C LEU A 66 11.44 27.56 -0.99
N PRO A 67 11.07 28.84 -1.20
CA PRO A 67 9.82 29.38 -0.64
C PRO A 67 8.57 28.67 -1.17
N HIS A 68 8.56 28.27 -2.44
CA HIS A 68 7.47 27.52 -3.04
C HIS A 68 7.42 26.09 -2.51
N ILE A 69 8.59 25.44 -2.37
CA ILE A 69 8.71 24.11 -1.79
C ILE A 69 8.16 24.10 -0.35
N ARG A 70 8.57 25.05 0.51
CA ARG A 70 8.01 25.16 1.87
C ARG A 70 6.50 25.27 1.87
N HIS A 71 5.95 26.12 1.00
CA HIS A 71 4.51 26.27 0.86
C HIS A 71 3.81 24.98 0.40
N LEU A 72 4.40 24.24 -0.55
CA LEU A 72 3.91 22.93 -0.98
C LEU A 72 3.83 21.96 0.21
N PHE A 73 4.87 21.87 1.04
CA PHE A 73 4.88 21.01 2.22
C PHE A 73 3.82 21.41 3.26
N ASP A 74 3.66 22.71 3.55
CA ASP A 74 2.65 23.20 4.50
C ASP A 74 1.22 22.91 4.03
N VAL A 75 0.92 23.17 2.75
CA VAL A 75 -0.39 22.89 2.16
C VAL A 75 -0.66 21.39 2.14
N THR A 76 0.34 20.58 1.80
CA THR A 76 0.25 19.11 1.80
C THR A 76 -0.04 18.58 3.21
N ASP A 77 0.69 19.05 4.23
CA ASP A 77 0.46 18.65 5.63
C ASP A 77 -0.98 18.93 6.07
N SER A 78 -1.47 20.14 5.78
CA SER A 78 -2.84 20.55 6.11
C SER A 78 -3.91 19.72 5.39
N ALA A 79 -3.72 19.47 4.08
CA ALA A 79 -4.64 18.67 3.28
C ALA A 79 -4.68 17.21 3.77
N ARG A 80 -3.52 16.60 4.04
CA ARG A 80 -3.43 15.24 4.59
C ARG A 80 -4.08 15.13 5.96
N ARG A 81 -3.88 16.09 6.88
CA ARG A 81 -4.57 16.12 8.19
C ARG A 81 -6.09 16.04 8.05
N SER A 82 -6.61 16.82 7.10
CA SER A 82 -8.05 16.93 6.88
C SER A 82 -8.60 15.64 6.29
N CYS A 83 -7.91 15.06 5.30
CA CYS A 83 -8.25 13.76 4.71
C CYS A 83 -8.24 12.64 5.76
N TYR A 84 -7.17 12.55 6.56
CA TYR A 84 -7.04 11.54 7.60
C TYR A 84 -8.07 11.65 8.72
N THR A 85 -8.52 12.87 9.03
CA THR A 85 -9.62 13.08 9.98
C THR A 85 -10.92 12.49 9.46
N ALA A 86 -11.21 12.67 8.16
CA ALA A 86 -12.38 12.06 7.53
C ALA A 86 -12.27 10.53 7.47
N ALA A 87 -11.10 10.00 7.10
CA ALA A 87 -10.86 8.56 7.07
C ALA A 87 -11.03 7.91 8.46
N ARG A 88 -10.54 8.57 9.52
CA ARG A 88 -10.75 8.11 10.90
C ARG A 88 -12.22 8.06 11.28
N LYS A 89 -13.00 9.08 10.92
CA LYS A 89 -14.45 9.09 11.16
C LYS A 89 -15.16 7.94 10.42
N SER A 90 -14.73 7.66 9.18
CA SER A 90 -15.25 6.52 8.40
C SER A 90 -14.97 5.18 9.10
N LEU A 91 -13.75 4.97 9.60
CA LEU A 91 -13.42 3.77 10.40
C LEU A 91 -14.25 3.69 11.68
N ASP A 92 -14.40 4.81 12.41
CA ASP A 92 -15.16 4.83 13.66
C ASP A 92 -16.62 4.40 13.42
N ASN A 93 -17.25 4.87 12.35
CA ASN A 93 -18.59 4.45 11.95
C ASN A 93 -18.65 2.96 11.55
N LEU A 94 -17.65 2.46 10.82
CA LEU A 94 -17.56 1.05 10.43
C LEU A 94 -17.47 0.14 11.66
N LEU A 95 -16.64 0.52 12.63
CA LEU A 95 -16.46 -0.23 13.88
C LEU A 95 -17.74 -0.21 14.74
N GLU A 96 -18.45 0.91 14.77
CA GLU A 96 -19.75 1.00 15.46
C GLU A 96 -20.76 0.03 14.84
N LYS A 97 -20.93 0.06 13.51
CA LYS A 97 -21.82 -0.86 12.79
C LYS A 97 -21.47 -2.32 13.05
N GLY A 98 -20.18 -2.68 12.97
CA GLY A 98 -19.73 -4.06 13.23
C GLY A 98 -19.96 -4.49 14.67
N SER A 99 -19.75 -3.59 15.64
CA SER A 99 -20.01 -3.87 17.04
C SER A 99 -21.50 -4.13 17.30
N VAL A 100 -22.39 -3.31 16.73
CA VAL A 100 -23.85 -3.49 16.84
C VAL A 100 -24.32 -4.79 16.17
N TYR A 101 -23.69 -5.22 15.08
CA TYR A 101 -24.02 -6.49 14.45
C TYR A 101 -23.67 -7.67 15.36
N LEU A 102 -22.49 -7.67 15.98
CA LEU A 102 -22.06 -8.77 16.87
C LEU A 102 -22.88 -8.91 18.15
N THR A 103 -23.48 -7.83 18.67
CA THR A 103 -24.37 -7.95 19.85
C THR A 103 -25.66 -8.71 19.54
N THR A 104 -25.98 -8.90 18.26
CA THR A 104 -27.16 -9.65 17.80
C THR A 104 -26.82 -10.97 17.11
N HIS A 105 -25.54 -11.21 16.79
CA HIS A 105 -25.01 -12.38 16.07
C HIS A 105 -23.72 -12.89 16.74
N GLU A 106 -23.81 -13.25 18.03
CA GLU A 106 -22.65 -13.60 18.87
C GLU A 106 -21.86 -14.83 18.38
N ASP A 107 -22.49 -15.71 17.60
CA ASP A 107 -21.88 -16.95 17.08
C ASP A 107 -21.02 -16.73 15.82
N GLU A 108 -21.00 -15.52 15.24
CA GLU A 108 -20.28 -15.20 13.99
C GLU A 108 -18.77 -15.03 14.17
N THR A 109 -18.07 -16.13 14.44
CA THR A 109 -16.63 -16.16 14.77
C THR A 109 -15.71 -15.54 13.70
N LEU A 110 -16.03 -15.69 12.41
CA LEU A 110 -15.25 -15.11 11.31
C LEU A 110 -15.46 -13.60 11.18
N PHE A 111 -16.65 -13.12 11.51
CA PHE A 111 -16.92 -11.69 11.57
C PHE A 111 -16.27 -11.06 12.81
N ALA A 112 -16.32 -11.73 13.97
CA ALA A 112 -15.63 -11.27 15.17
C ALA A 112 -14.12 -11.06 14.94
N ARG A 113 -13.47 -11.97 14.22
CA ARG A 113 -12.06 -11.83 13.81
C ARG A 113 -11.82 -10.67 12.83
N GLN A 114 -12.78 -10.37 11.95
CA GLN A 114 -12.73 -9.20 11.08
C GLN A 114 -12.80 -7.91 11.89
N LEU A 115 -13.74 -7.83 12.82
CA LEU A 115 -13.90 -6.64 13.66
C LEU A 115 -12.67 -6.42 14.57
N GLU A 116 -12.04 -7.49 15.05
CA GLU A 116 -10.77 -7.41 15.79
C GLU A 116 -9.65 -6.81 14.92
N LEU A 117 -9.52 -7.30 13.68
CA LEU A 117 -8.59 -6.74 12.70
C LEU A 117 -8.87 -5.25 12.46
N ASP A 118 -10.13 -4.88 12.23
CA ASP A 118 -10.52 -3.52 11.91
C ASP A 118 -10.35 -2.59 13.11
N THR A 119 -10.50 -3.10 14.33
CA THR A 119 -10.19 -2.37 15.56
C THR A 119 -8.69 -2.06 15.65
N ALA A 120 -7.82 -3.01 15.28
CA ALA A 120 -6.39 -2.77 15.19
C ALA A 120 -6.02 -1.74 14.11
N LEU A 121 -6.84 -1.59 13.05
CA LEU A 121 -6.65 -0.52 12.05
C LEU A 121 -6.77 0.88 12.67
N ARG A 122 -7.52 1.06 13.77
CA ARG A 122 -7.64 2.38 14.41
C ARG A 122 -6.32 2.85 15.00
N GLU A 123 -5.59 1.94 15.66
CA GLU A 123 -4.26 2.24 16.20
C GLU A 123 -3.25 2.45 15.07
N ALA A 124 -3.27 1.58 14.06
CA ALA A 124 -2.39 1.69 12.91
C ALA A 124 -2.62 2.98 12.13
N LEU A 125 -3.87 3.40 11.90
CA LEU A 125 -4.20 4.68 11.28
C LEU A 125 -3.64 5.85 12.10
N GLY A 126 -3.73 5.79 13.43
CA GLY A 126 -3.13 6.79 14.31
C GLY A 126 -1.61 6.91 14.17
N LEU A 127 -0.93 5.79 13.94
CA LEU A 127 0.52 5.76 13.65
C LEU A 127 0.82 6.26 12.23
N ARG A 128 0.06 5.83 11.22
CA ARG A 128 0.16 6.27 9.82
C ARG A 128 0.08 7.79 9.70
N ILE A 129 -0.89 8.40 10.38
CA ILE A 129 -1.05 9.86 10.42
C ILE A 129 0.23 10.52 10.97
N LYS A 130 0.76 10.02 12.09
CA LYS A 130 1.99 10.58 12.69
C LYS A 130 3.18 10.45 11.74
N ILE A 131 3.35 9.28 11.11
CA ILE A 131 4.43 9.00 10.18
C ILE A 131 4.31 9.90 8.95
N SER A 132 3.12 10.01 8.33
CA SER A 132 2.90 10.86 7.15
C SER A 132 3.27 12.33 7.42
N HIS A 133 2.92 12.88 8.60
CA HIS A 133 3.34 14.23 9.00
C HIS A 133 4.84 14.36 9.27
N GLN A 134 5.44 13.36 9.90
CA GLN A 134 6.88 13.36 10.18
C GLN A 134 7.70 13.20 8.90
N LEU A 135 7.22 12.40 7.94
CA LEU A 135 7.82 12.24 6.62
C LEU A 135 7.90 13.56 5.88
N LEU A 136 6.78 14.29 5.76
CA LEU A 136 6.78 15.61 5.11
C LEU A 136 7.81 16.56 5.74
N ARG A 137 7.87 16.62 7.07
CA ARG A 137 8.85 17.46 7.78
C ARG A 137 10.28 17.00 7.58
N SER A 138 10.52 15.69 7.63
CA SER A 138 11.84 15.10 7.48
C SER A 138 12.37 15.32 6.06
N THR A 139 11.56 15.10 5.03
CA THR A 139 11.93 15.36 3.63
C THR A 139 12.23 16.83 3.38
N LEU A 140 11.41 17.76 3.90
CA LEU A 140 11.71 19.20 3.78
C LEU A 140 13.05 19.55 4.46
N ASN A 141 13.29 19.00 5.65
CA ASN A 141 14.54 19.21 6.37
C ASN A 141 15.76 18.62 5.62
N ASP A 142 15.60 17.47 4.96
CA ASP A 142 16.65 16.87 4.12
C ASP A 142 17.00 17.80 2.96
N ILE A 143 16.00 18.35 2.27
CA ILE A 143 16.17 19.33 1.18
C ILE A 143 16.91 20.57 1.69
N GLU A 144 16.45 21.16 2.79
CA GLU A 144 17.05 22.38 3.36
C GLU A 144 18.50 22.16 3.80
N THR A 145 18.77 21.02 4.42
CA THR A 145 20.11 20.63 4.86
C THR A 145 21.03 20.40 3.67
N ALA A 146 20.54 19.73 2.62
CA ALA A 146 21.30 19.49 1.40
C ALA A 146 21.65 20.81 0.68
N ILE A 147 20.69 21.73 0.55
CA ILE A 147 20.92 23.07 -0.03
C ILE A 147 21.96 23.84 0.80
N SER A 148 21.83 23.86 2.13
CA SER A 148 22.79 24.52 3.02
C SER A 148 24.21 23.96 2.88
N THR A 149 24.33 22.63 2.77
CA THR A 149 25.61 21.93 2.56
C THR A 149 26.19 22.21 1.17
N TYR A 150 25.36 22.26 0.14
CA TYR A 150 25.74 22.59 -1.23
C TYR A 150 26.30 24.03 -1.36
N ILE A 151 25.72 24.97 -0.63
CA ILE A 151 26.18 26.36 -0.57
C ILE A 151 27.52 26.45 0.19
N SER A 152 27.59 25.87 1.39
CA SER A 152 28.75 25.99 2.29
C SER A 152 30.00 25.25 1.79
N SER A 153 29.84 24.11 1.11
CA SER A 153 30.95 23.34 0.52
C SER A 153 31.59 23.98 -0.72
N GLY A 154 31.01 25.08 -1.23
CA GLY A 154 31.45 25.73 -2.47
C GLY A 154 31.13 24.95 -3.75
N ALA A 155 30.36 23.85 -3.65
CA ALA A 155 29.89 23.08 -4.80
C ALA A 155 29.07 23.94 -5.77
N LYS A 156 28.28 24.89 -5.23
CA LYS A 156 27.58 25.92 -6.02
C LYS A 156 28.50 26.72 -6.95
N LYS A 157 29.67 27.15 -6.46
CA LYS A 157 30.65 27.90 -7.28
C LYS A 157 31.24 27.04 -8.40
N LYS A 158 31.30 25.72 -8.18
CA LYS A 158 31.77 24.74 -9.16
C LYS A 158 30.69 24.29 -10.14
N LYS A 159 29.44 24.78 -9.98
CA LYS A 159 28.26 24.36 -10.76
C LYS A 159 28.13 22.84 -10.85
N LYS A 160 28.45 22.14 -9.76
CA LYS A 160 28.31 20.69 -9.71
C LYS A 160 26.82 20.35 -9.61
N GLU A 161 26.33 19.49 -10.49
CA GLU A 161 25.00 18.92 -10.37
C GLU A 161 24.97 17.94 -9.18
N VAL A 162 24.12 18.22 -8.21
CA VAL A 162 23.98 17.49 -6.95
C VAL A 162 22.49 17.45 -6.63
N PHE A 163 22.02 16.32 -6.10
CA PHE A 163 20.66 16.07 -5.65
C PHE A 163 20.66 15.92 -4.12
N TYR A 164 19.49 16.00 -3.48
CA TYR A 164 19.41 15.64 -2.05
C TYR A 164 19.27 14.12 -1.92
N ASP A 165 19.82 13.59 -0.83
CA ASP A 165 19.63 12.20 -0.41
C ASP A 165 18.74 12.17 0.84
N GLU A 166 18.00 11.08 1.01
CA GLU A 166 17.18 10.86 2.20
C GLU A 166 18.04 10.61 3.45
N SER A 167 17.74 11.32 4.53
CA SER A 167 18.38 11.07 5.81
C SER A 167 17.98 9.71 6.40
N PRO A 168 18.75 9.18 7.36
CA PRO A 168 18.38 7.96 8.09
C PRO A 168 17.00 8.06 8.77
N LEU A 169 16.58 9.27 9.17
CA LEU A 169 15.26 9.50 9.75
C LEU A 169 14.17 9.31 8.69
N THR A 170 14.30 9.96 7.53
CA THR A 170 13.34 9.83 6.41
C THR A 170 13.21 8.38 5.97
N ARG A 171 14.33 7.69 5.74
CA ARG A 171 14.34 6.25 5.40
C ARG A 171 13.68 5.38 6.47
N GLY A 172 13.97 5.66 7.74
CA GLY A 172 13.36 4.95 8.86
C GLY A 172 11.85 5.13 8.94
N LEU A 173 11.34 6.31 8.62
CA LEU A 173 9.92 6.61 8.59
C LEU A 173 9.21 5.93 7.40
N ILE A 174 9.81 5.95 6.20
CA ILE A 174 9.27 5.25 5.02
C ILE A 174 9.12 3.76 5.33
N LYS A 175 10.15 3.18 5.96
CA LYS A 175 10.13 1.77 6.34
C LYS A 175 9.05 1.44 7.37
N GLN A 176 8.88 2.29 8.39
CA GLN A 176 7.83 2.10 9.40
C GLN A 176 6.43 2.15 8.79
N ASP A 177 6.20 3.07 7.86
CA ASP A 177 4.91 3.20 7.16
C ASP A 177 4.58 1.95 6.35
N MET A 178 5.55 1.53 5.54
CA MET A 178 5.41 0.35 4.69
C MET A 178 5.30 -0.95 5.49
N ASP A 179 6.07 -1.12 6.57
CA ASP A 179 5.99 -2.30 7.45
C ASP A 179 4.59 -2.44 8.06
N MET A 180 3.95 -1.31 8.40
CA MET A 180 2.60 -1.28 8.96
C MET A 180 1.52 -1.59 7.90
N ILE A 181 1.62 -1.01 6.69
CA ILE A 181 0.72 -1.33 5.57
C ILE A 181 0.78 -2.83 5.27
N LEU A 182 2.00 -3.37 5.16
CA LEU A 182 2.23 -4.78 4.91
C LEU A 182 1.72 -5.64 6.08
N GLU A 183 1.94 -5.28 7.33
CA GLU A 183 1.41 -6.06 8.46
C GLU A 183 -0.13 -6.14 8.46
N ILE A 184 -0.82 -5.05 8.12
CA ILE A 184 -2.28 -5.03 7.96
C ILE A 184 -2.71 -5.98 6.82
N GLU A 185 -2.05 -5.85 5.67
CA GLU A 185 -2.31 -6.70 4.50
C GLU A 185 -2.12 -8.18 4.86
N ARG A 186 -1.03 -8.53 5.54
CA ARG A 186 -0.72 -9.90 5.97
C ARG A 186 -1.84 -10.48 6.81
N ARG A 187 -2.32 -9.73 7.80
CA ARG A 187 -3.40 -10.18 8.69
C ARG A 187 -4.72 -10.34 7.93
N GLN A 188 -5.04 -9.43 7.00
CA GLN A 188 -6.21 -9.58 6.14
C GLN A 188 -6.11 -10.84 5.27
N LEU A 189 -4.98 -11.05 4.59
CA LEU A 189 -4.76 -12.23 3.75
C LEU A 189 -4.83 -13.54 4.55
N ASN A 190 -4.37 -13.54 5.80
CA ASN A 190 -4.52 -14.68 6.70
C ASN A 190 -5.99 -14.96 7.04
N LEU A 191 -6.78 -13.93 7.31
CA LEU A 191 -8.20 -14.07 7.57
C LEU A 191 -8.97 -14.56 6.33
N ASP A 192 -8.63 -14.03 5.14
CA ASP A 192 -9.23 -14.44 3.88
C ASP A 192 -8.92 -15.91 3.54
N GLU A 193 -7.70 -16.37 3.84
CA GLU A 193 -7.37 -17.78 3.71
C GLU A 193 -8.20 -18.65 4.66
N VAL A 194 -8.31 -18.28 5.94
CA VAL A 194 -9.10 -19.04 6.92
C VAL A 194 -10.56 -19.14 6.47
N ARG A 195 -11.14 -18.04 5.96
CA ARG A 195 -12.50 -18.04 5.38
C ARG A 195 -12.65 -19.02 4.24
N LEU A 196 -11.68 -19.02 3.32
CA LEU A 196 -11.72 -19.87 2.14
C LEU A 196 -11.59 -21.36 2.50
N VAL A 197 -10.66 -21.70 3.39
CA VAL A 197 -10.39 -23.09 3.81
C VAL A 197 -11.49 -23.65 4.72
N SER A 198 -12.23 -22.77 5.43
CA SER A 198 -13.39 -23.18 6.23
C SER A 198 -14.60 -23.59 5.36
N GLY A 199 -14.59 -23.23 4.06
CA GLY A 199 -15.58 -23.65 3.07
C GLY A 199 -15.09 -24.78 2.17
N THR A 200 -15.79 -25.03 1.06
CA THR A 200 -15.24 -25.85 -0.04
C THR A 200 -14.32 -24.97 -0.90
N PRO A 201 -12.99 -25.16 -0.89
CA PRO A 201 -12.10 -24.24 -1.55
C PRO A 201 -12.17 -24.39 -3.07
N ASP A 202 -12.44 -23.28 -3.75
CA ASP A 202 -12.29 -23.18 -5.21
C ASP A 202 -10.83 -22.86 -5.56
N VAL A 203 -10.29 -23.53 -6.58
CA VAL A 203 -8.89 -23.36 -7.02
C VAL A 203 -8.62 -21.91 -7.42
N THR A 204 -9.59 -21.23 -8.06
CA THR A 204 -9.43 -19.83 -8.46
C THR A 204 -9.29 -18.91 -7.25
N LYS A 205 -10.19 -19.05 -6.26
CA LYS A 205 -10.14 -18.27 -5.02
C LYS A 205 -8.87 -18.57 -4.21
N LEU A 206 -8.43 -19.84 -4.17
CA LEU A 206 -7.22 -20.20 -3.45
C LEU A 206 -5.97 -19.63 -4.15
N ALA A 207 -5.91 -19.73 -5.48
CA ALA A 207 -4.84 -19.12 -6.26
C ALA A 207 -4.78 -17.61 -6.03
N GLN A 208 -5.92 -16.92 -6.00
CA GLN A 208 -5.98 -15.48 -5.72
C GLN A 208 -5.38 -15.11 -4.36
N VAL A 209 -5.74 -15.84 -3.30
CA VAL A 209 -5.21 -15.60 -1.94
C VAL A 209 -3.72 -15.94 -1.88
N LYS A 210 -3.30 -17.09 -2.42
CA LYS A 210 -1.90 -17.55 -2.39
C LYS A 210 -0.97 -16.65 -3.18
N LEU A 211 -1.39 -16.20 -4.36
CA LEU A 211 -0.61 -15.24 -5.16
C LEU A 211 -0.54 -13.87 -4.50
N SER A 212 -1.62 -13.44 -3.82
CA SER A 212 -1.58 -12.19 -3.05
C SER A 212 -0.63 -12.29 -1.86
N LYS A 213 -0.59 -13.43 -1.15
CA LYS A 213 0.40 -13.70 -0.11
C LYS A 213 1.82 -13.77 -0.64
N ALA A 214 2.04 -14.42 -1.78
CA ALA A 214 3.35 -14.47 -2.42
C ALA A 214 3.83 -13.05 -2.79
N HIS A 215 2.97 -12.24 -3.41
CA HIS A 215 3.25 -10.84 -3.74
C HIS A 215 3.55 -10.02 -2.47
N HIS A 216 2.76 -10.17 -1.41
CA HIS A 216 2.98 -9.52 -0.13
C HIS A 216 4.39 -9.80 0.44
N TYR A 217 4.81 -11.07 0.48
CA TYR A 217 6.14 -11.43 0.97
C TYR A 217 7.25 -10.96 0.03
N MET A 218 7.03 -10.91 -1.29
CA MET A 218 7.96 -10.30 -2.24
C MET A 218 8.12 -8.78 -2.01
N SER A 219 7.03 -8.06 -1.72
CA SER A 219 7.10 -6.65 -1.31
C SER A 219 7.92 -6.45 -0.03
N ARG A 220 7.76 -7.35 0.95
CA ARG A 220 8.58 -7.34 2.17
C ARG A 220 10.06 -7.64 1.88
N ALA A 221 10.34 -8.53 0.93
CA ALA A 221 11.70 -8.82 0.50
C ALA A 221 12.35 -7.60 -0.17
N LEU A 222 11.63 -6.87 -1.03
CA LEU A 222 12.09 -5.59 -1.61
C LEU A 222 12.39 -4.54 -0.54
N MET A 223 11.57 -4.44 0.51
CA MET A 223 11.89 -3.56 1.64
C MET A 223 13.13 -4.00 2.41
N ALA A 224 13.34 -5.29 2.60
CA ALA A 224 14.53 -5.81 3.25
C ALA A 224 15.79 -5.58 2.38
N PHE A 225 15.63 -5.50 1.06
CA PHE A 225 16.70 -5.20 0.13
C PHE A 225 17.33 -3.81 0.36
N GLU A 226 16.53 -2.83 0.78
CA GLU A 226 17.03 -1.48 1.11
C GLU A 226 18.12 -1.49 2.19
N ASP A 227 18.15 -2.51 3.06
CA ASP A 227 19.15 -2.66 4.12
C ASP A 227 20.45 -3.37 3.65
N MET A 228 20.56 -3.80 2.39
CA MET A 228 21.66 -4.67 1.92
C MET A 228 23.03 -3.99 1.89
N HIS A 229 23.06 -2.67 2.02
CA HIS A 229 24.26 -1.87 2.19
C HIS A 229 24.80 -1.91 3.64
N LEU A 230 24.00 -2.35 4.61
CA LEU A 230 24.37 -2.39 6.02
C LEU A 230 25.32 -3.55 6.35
N GLN A 231 26.14 -3.35 7.38
CA GLN A 231 27.04 -4.38 7.91
C GLN A 231 26.56 -4.90 9.26
N PRO A 232 26.73 -6.21 9.54
CA PRO A 232 27.24 -7.23 8.64
C PRO A 232 26.18 -7.69 7.62
N ARG A 233 26.60 -7.87 6.36
CA ARG A 233 25.75 -8.23 5.19
C ARG A 233 24.85 -9.46 5.40
N MET A 234 25.26 -10.39 6.27
CA MET A 234 24.51 -11.62 6.53
C MET A 234 23.13 -11.39 7.16
N TYR A 235 22.96 -10.36 8.01
CA TYR A 235 21.66 -10.12 8.66
C TYR A 235 20.57 -9.63 7.70
N PRO A 236 20.76 -8.57 6.90
CA PRO A 236 19.75 -8.15 5.94
C PRO A 236 19.47 -9.28 4.93
N LEU A 237 20.49 -10.04 4.54
CA LEU A 237 20.30 -11.17 3.62
C LEU A 237 19.49 -12.33 4.22
N ALA A 238 19.70 -12.65 5.50
CA ALA A 238 18.90 -13.67 6.18
C ALA A 238 17.43 -13.26 6.31
N ARG A 239 17.16 -11.97 6.54
CA ARG A 239 15.80 -11.42 6.54
C ARG A 239 15.17 -11.56 5.15
N LEU A 240 15.88 -11.16 4.10
CA LEU A 240 15.43 -11.29 2.72
C LEU A 240 15.12 -12.76 2.36
N ASN A 241 16.00 -13.71 2.71
CA ASN A 241 15.78 -15.14 2.49
C ASN A 241 14.51 -15.66 3.17
N THR A 242 14.24 -15.18 4.39
CA THR A 242 13.04 -15.57 5.14
C THR A 242 11.77 -15.14 4.39
N GLU A 243 11.74 -13.92 3.86
CA GLU A 243 10.60 -13.42 3.07
C GLU A 243 10.45 -14.20 1.74
N PHE A 244 11.56 -14.54 1.06
CA PHE A 244 11.53 -15.43 -0.12
C PHE A 244 10.97 -16.81 0.19
N ALA A 245 11.41 -17.43 1.30
CA ALA A 245 10.92 -18.72 1.71
C ALA A 245 9.41 -18.70 1.97
N TYR A 246 8.90 -17.65 2.63
CA TYR A 246 7.46 -17.51 2.84
C TYR A 246 6.69 -17.32 1.53
N ALA A 247 7.19 -16.50 0.61
CA ALA A 247 6.60 -16.32 -0.72
C ALA A 247 6.57 -17.65 -1.50
N ASN A 248 7.69 -18.39 -1.51
CA ASN A 248 7.81 -19.65 -2.23
C ASN A 248 6.87 -20.74 -1.65
N ASN A 249 6.73 -20.78 -0.32
CA ASN A 249 5.81 -21.72 0.33
C ASN A 249 4.35 -21.50 -0.09
N GLN A 250 3.94 -20.28 -0.46
CA GLN A 250 2.58 -20.06 -0.95
C GLN A 250 2.31 -20.78 -2.28
N PHE A 251 3.32 -20.85 -3.16
CA PHE A 251 3.21 -21.63 -4.39
C PHE A 251 3.21 -23.13 -4.08
N ALA A 252 4.07 -23.59 -3.17
CA ALA A 252 4.12 -24.99 -2.77
C ALA A 252 2.76 -25.47 -2.21
N GLU A 253 2.13 -24.67 -1.35
CA GLU A 253 0.80 -24.96 -0.81
C GLU A 253 -0.28 -24.96 -1.89
N LEU A 254 -0.22 -24.03 -2.85
CA LEU A 254 -1.15 -23.98 -3.98
C LEU A 254 -1.03 -25.23 -4.88
N PHE A 255 0.19 -25.65 -5.22
CA PHE A 255 0.42 -26.84 -6.05
C PHE A 255 0.19 -28.15 -5.28
N ALA A 256 0.33 -28.15 -3.95
CA ALA A 256 -0.09 -29.28 -3.13
C ALA A 256 -1.62 -29.45 -3.14
N PHE A 257 -2.36 -28.34 -3.15
CA PHE A 257 -3.82 -28.37 -3.26
C PHE A 257 -4.30 -28.75 -4.66
N SER A 258 -3.72 -28.14 -5.71
CA SER A 258 -4.06 -28.42 -7.11
C SER A 258 -2.81 -28.43 -7.98
N PRO A 259 -2.18 -29.62 -8.20
CA PRO A 259 -0.92 -29.73 -8.94
C PRO A 259 -0.99 -29.20 -10.39
N LYS A 260 -2.19 -29.23 -10.98
CA LYS A 260 -2.43 -28.76 -12.36
C LYS A 260 -3.19 -27.43 -12.41
N LEU A 261 -3.55 -26.87 -11.25
CA LEU A 261 -4.42 -25.70 -11.14
C LEU A 261 -5.74 -25.89 -11.91
N ASP A 262 -6.35 -27.08 -11.76
CA ASP A 262 -7.56 -27.48 -12.46
C ASP A 262 -8.69 -26.45 -12.19
N GLY A 263 -9.24 -25.86 -13.26
CA GLY A 263 -10.23 -24.79 -13.17
C GLY A 263 -9.73 -23.42 -13.61
N LEU A 264 -8.40 -23.22 -13.70
CA LEU A 264 -7.81 -22.02 -14.30
C LEU A 264 -7.65 -22.17 -15.82
N ASP A 265 -7.60 -21.02 -16.52
CA ASP A 265 -7.15 -20.98 -17.91
C ASP A 265 -5.71 -21.54 -18.04
N ARG A 266 -5.45 -22.29 -19.11
CA ARG A 266 -4.15 -22.97 -19.32
C ARG A 266 -2.99 -22.00 -19.50
N ALA A 267 -3.20 -20.80 -20.02
CA ALA A 267 -2.15 -19.80 -20.13
C ALA A 267 -1.81 -19.26 -18.73
N LEU A 268 -2.84 -18.94 -17.94
CA LEU A 268 -2.69 -18.47 -16.56
C LEU A 268 -2.02 -19.51 -15.65
N ALA A 269 -2.43 -20.78 -15.72
CA ALA A 269 -1.81 -21.85 -14.95
C ALA A 269 -0.30 -22.00 -15.26
N ARG A 270 0.07 -21.89 -16.55
CA ARG A 270 1.48 -21.93 -16.97
C ARG A 270 2.26 -20.69 -16.54
N GLU A 271 1.62 -19.53 -16.47
CA GLU A 271 2.22 -18.31 -15.95
C GLU A 271 2.52 -18.44 -14.46
N ILE A 272 1.54 -18.89 -13.67
CA ILE A 272 1.72 -19.15 -12.23
C ILE A 272 2.86 -20.15 -11.99
N ALA A 273 2.93 -21.24 -12.77
CA ALA A 273 4.01 -22.21 -12.67
C ALA A 273 5.39 -21.60 -12.97
N ARG A 274 5.53 -20.81 -14.04
CA ARG A 274 6.79 -20.12 -14.36
C ARG A 274 7.19 -19.12 -13.26
N THR A 275 6.23 -18.39 -12.71
CA THR A 275 6.46 -17.47 -11.59
C THR A 275 6.93 -18.23 -10.35
N ALA A 276 6.36 -19.39 -10.05
CA ALA A 276 6.80 -20.24 -8.94
C ALA A 276 8.21 -20.82 -9.15
N ASP A 277 8.53 -21.25 -10.38
CA ASP A 277 9.87 -21.74 -10.72
C ASP A 277 10.93 -20.64 -10.51
N LYS A 278 10.65 -19.42 -10.99
CA LYS A 278 11.52 -18.25 -10.76
C LYS A 278 11.70 -17.94 -9.27
N ALA A 279 10.60 -17.97 -8.50
CA ALA A 279 10.64 -17.75 -7.06
C ALA A 279 11.51 -18.80 -6.34
N THR A 280 11.41 -20.06 -6.75
CA THR A 280 12.22 -21.16 -6.20
C THR A 280 13.70 -20.97 -6.54
N VAL A 281 14.04 -20.66 -7.79
CA VAL A 281 15.43 -20.42 -8.20
C VAL A 281 16.06 -19.28 -7.39
N MET A 282 15.34 -18.17 -7.22
CA MET A 282 15.83 -17.03 -6.45
C MET A 282 15.98 -17.34 -4.95
N ALA A 283 15.04 -18.09 -4.35
CA ALA A 283 15.18 -18.53 -2.97
C ALA A 283 16.42 -19.42 -2.77
N LEU A 284 16.71 -20.32 -3.73
CA LEU A 284 17.90 -21.16 -3.70
C LEU A 284 19.21 -20.37 -3.89
N ASP A 285 19.19 -19.36 -4.75
CA ASP A 285 20.34 -18.49 -5.00
C ASP A 285 20.72 -17.71 -3.74
N VAL A 286 19.74 -17.08 -3.10
CA VAL A 286 19.92 -16.35 -1.83
C VAL A 286 20.42 -17.27 -0.71
N ASP A 287 19.85 -18.48 -0.57
CA ASP A 287 20.29 -19.46 0.43
C ASP A 287 21.74 -19.93 0.18
N GLY A 288 22.08 -20.16 -1.09
CA GLY A 288 23.44 -20.45 -1.54
C GLY A 288 24.41 -19.35 -1.16
N ALA A 289 24.08 -18.09 -1.48
CA ALA A 289 24.87 -16.92 -1.15
C ALA A 289 25.07 -16.76 0.37
N LEU A 290 24.02 -16.97 1.17
CA LEU A 290 24.12 -16.95 2.65
C LEU A 290 25.07 -18.01 3.18
N ARG A 291 24.96 -19.24 2.68
CA ARG A 291 25.85 -20.34 3.08
C ARG A 291 27.30 -20.05 2.71
N ASP A 292 27.53 -19.54 1.52
CA ASP A 292 28.86 -19.23 1.02
C ASP A 292 29.48 -18.03 1.76
N MET A 293 28.68 -17.01 2.09
CA MET A 293 29.13 -15.90 2.96
C MET A 293 29.49 -16.37 4.36
N ARG A 294 28.66 -17.24 4.97
CA ARG A 294 28.91 -17.79 6.30
C ARG A 294 30.20 -18.62 6.36
N THR A 295 30.57 -19.27 5.26
CA THR A 295 31.77 -20.12 5.16
C THR A 295 32.98 -19.38 4.59
N GLY A 296 32.85 -18.09 4.24
CA GLY A 296 33.91 -17.30 3.61
C GLY A 296 34.25 -17.75 2.19
N LEU A 297 33.34 -18.47 1.53
CA LEU A 297 33.47 -19.04 0.19
C LEU A 297 32.69 -18.27 -0.88
N PHE A 298 32.06 -17.15 -0.54
CA PHE A 298 31.38 -16.30 -1.51
C PHE A 298 32.39 -15.69 -2.49
N LYS A 299 32.40 -16.18 -3.73
CA LYS A 299 33.41 -15.85 -4.76
C LYS A 299 32.97 -14.72 -5.70
N GLU A 300 31.69 -14.40 -5.71
CA GLU A 300 31.12 -13.41 -6.62
C GLU A 300 31.35 -11.98 -6.12
N ASN A 301 31.27 -11.02 -7.03
CA ASN A 301 31.21 -9.62 -6.63
C ASN A 301 29.83 -9.36 -6.01
N TYR A 302 29.80 -9.18 -4.70
CA TYR A 302 28.57 -8.95 -3.92
C TYR A 302 27.69 -7.83 -4.50
N ASP A 303 28.27 -6.71 -4.94
CA ASP A 303 27.49 -5.58 -5.42
C ASP A 303 26.85 -5.85 -6.80
N ASN A 304 27.53 -6.64 -7.65
CA ASN A 304 27.00 -7.09 -8.93
C ASN A 304 25.87 -8.11 -8.72
N TRP A 305 26.14 -9.14 -7.91
CA TRP A 305 25.16 -10.17 -7.56
C TRP A 305 23.91 -9.54 -6.93
N LEU A 306 24.08 -8.57 -6.04
CA LEU A 306 22.98 -7.84 -5.41
C LEU A 306 22.15 -7.05 -6.44
N SER A 307 22.79 -6.47 -7.45
CA SER A 307 22.10 -5.74 -8.54
C SER A 307 21.29 -6.68 -9.43
N GLU A 308 21.83 -7.88 -9.72
CA GLU A 308 21.13 -8.93 -10.47
C GLU A 308 19.92 -9.44 -9.67
N LEU A 309 20.11 -9.72 -8.37
CA LEU A 309 19.03 -10.10 -7.46
C LEU A 309 17.90 -9.07 -7.46
N TYR A 310 18.21 -7.77 -7.39
CA TYR A 310 17.18 -6.71 -7.45
C TYR A 310 16.36 -6.74 -8.74
N GLN A 311 17.00 -6.97 -9.88
CA GLN A 311 16.33 -7.05 -11.19
C GLN A 311 15.41 -8.28 -11.26
N ASP A 312 15.87 -9.42 -10.76
CA ASP A 312 15.09 -10.65 -10.69
C ASP A 312 13.89 -10.50 -9.76
N MET A 313 14.07 -9.86 -8.60
CA MET A 313 13.01 -9.54 -7.64
C MET A 313 11.93 -8.64 -8.24
N SER A 314 12.37 -7.59 -8.92
CA SER A 314 11.48 -6.63 -9.57
C SER A 314 10.67 -7.32 -10.67
N THR A 315 11.33 -8.11 -11.52
CA THR A 315 10.68 -8.89 -12.58
C THR A 315 9.66 -9.88 -12.02
N LEU A 316 10.03 -10.62 -10.97
CA LEU A 316 9.14 -11.59 -10.34
C LEU A 316 7.91 -10.92 -9.72
N THR A 317 8.09 -9.76 -9.10
CA THR A 317 6.98 -8.98 -8.51
C THR A 317 6.00 -8.53 -9.60
N LEU A 318 6.49 -8.08 -10.76
CA LEU A 318 5.66 -7.72 -11.92
C LEU A 318 4.91 -8.92 -12.52
N ASP A 319 5.58 -10.08 -12.64
CA ASP A 319 4.96 -11.32 -13.10
C ASP A 319 3.84 -11.76 -12.15
N LEU A 320 4.08 -11.67 -10.83
CA LEU A 320 3.08 -11.93 -9.79
C LEU A 320 1.87 -10.98 -9.91
N GLN A 321 2.11 -9.69 -10.05
CA GLN A 321 1.05 -8.69 -10.20
C GLN A 321 0.21 -8.95 -11.46
N THR A 322 0.85 -9.33 -12.56
CA THR A 322 0.17 -9.69 -13.82
C THR A 322 -0.73 -10.92 -13.65
N ALA A 323 -0.23 -11.97 -12.99
CA ALA A 323 -1.02 -13.16 -12.70
C ALA A 323 -2.20 -12.86 -11.77
N ARG A 324 -2.01 -11.99 -10.77
CA ARG A 324 -3.09 -11.53 -9.86
C ARG A 324 -4.18 -10.75 -10.61
N ALA A 325 -3.80 -9.84 -11.50
CA ALA A 325 -4.73 -9.05 -12.31
C ALA A 325 -5.63 -9.91 -13.21
N LYS A 326 -5.12 -11.05 -13.69
CA LYS A 326 -5.91 -12.02 -14.49
C LYS A 326 -6.93 -12.80 -13.66
N LEU A 327 -6.69 -12.96 -12.36
CA LEU A 327 -7.61 -13.65 -11.44
C LEU A 327 -8.62 -12.71 -10.81
N ASN A 328 -8.24 -11.46 -10.58
CA ASN A 328 -9.07 -10.47 -9.92
C ASN A 328 -9.09 -9.17 -10.72
N PRO A 329 -10.23 -8.79 -11.33
CA PRO A 329 -10.35 -7.57 -12.12
C PRO A 329 -10.18 -6.28 -11.29
N HIS A 330 -10.26 -6.36 -9.96
CA HIS A 330 -9.94 -5.23 -9.07
C HIS A 330 -8.43 -5.02 -8.88
N VAL A 331 -7.60 -5.98 -9.31
CA VAL A 331 -6.14 -5.83 -9.33
C VAL A 331 -5.73 -5.29 -10.69
N LEU A 332 -5.12 -4.11 -10.69
CA LEU A 332 -4.66 -3.48 -11.92
C LEU A 332 -3.35 -4.13 -12.42
N PRO A 333 -3.27 -4.49 -13.71
CA PRO A 333 -2.02 -4.90 -14.32
C PRO A 333 -0.91 -3.84 -14.14
N PRO A 334 0.38 -4.23 -14.18
CA PRO A 334 1.50 -3.31 -13.94
C PRO A 334 1.50 -2.05 -14.82
N ASP A 335 1.06 -2.18 -16.07
CA ASP A 335 1.05 -1.09 -17.05
C ASP A 335 -0.24 -0.27 -17.06
N THR A 336 -1.21 -0.62 -16.22
CA THR A 336 -2.53 0.04 -16.12
C THR A 336 -2.82 0.49 -14.70
N GLY A 337 -1.80 0.72 -13.88
CA GLY A 337 -1.97 1.44 -12.62
C GLY A 337 -2.76 2.72 -12.90
N PRO A 338 -3.73 3.09 -12.04
CA PRO A 338 -4.55 4.23 -12.33
C PRO A 338 -3.61 5.42 -12.31
N SER A 339 -3.66 6.21 -13.37
CA SER A 339 -2.95 7.47 -13.40
C SER A 339 -3.34 8.27 -12.16
N LEU A 340 -2.42 9.10 -11.67
CA LEU A 340 -2.70 9.96 -10.52
C LEU A 340 -4.02 10.75 -10.71
N THR A 341 -4.31 11.15 -11.94
CA THR A 341 -5.55 11.83 -12.34
C THR A 341 -6.80 10.96 -12.17
N GLU A 342 -6.71 9.64 -12.41
CA GLU A 342 -7.82 8.70 -12.17
C GLU A 342 -8.04 8.45 -10.68
N LEU A 343 -6.96 8.43 -9.88
CA LEU A 343 -7.04 8.32 -8.42
C LEU A 343 -7.62 9.59 -7.78
N GLU A 344 -7.25 10.77 -8.28
CA GLU A 344 -7.80 12.07 -7.89
C GLU A 344 -9.30 12.18 -8.25
N ALA A 345 -9.70 11.70 -9.43
CA ALA A 345 -11.10 11.67 -9.82
C ALA A 345 -11.93 10.70 -8.96
N ALA A 346 -11.38 9.55 -8.59
CA ALA A 346 -12.01 8.61 -7.66
C ALA A 346 -12.14 9.22 -6.25
N PHE A 347 -11.16 10.02 -5.81
CA PHE A 347 -11.24 10.76 -4.55
C PHE A 347 -12.38 11.80 -4.56
N ASP A 348 -12.54 12.55 -5.65
CA ASP A 348 -13.63 13.51 -5.80
C ASP A 348 -15.02 12.83 -5.80
N ASP A 349 -15.13 11.64 -6.42
CA ASP A 349 -16.35 10.84 -6.43
C ASP A 349 -16.68 10.27 -5.03
N VAL A 350 -15.68 9.80 -4.28
CA VAL A 350 -15.85 9.38 -2.87
C VAL A 350 -16.24 10.55 -1.98
N LYS A 351 -15.66 11.74 -2.20
CA LYS A 351 -16.02 12.97 -1.48
C LYS A 351 -17.44 13.44 -1.79
N ALA A 352 -17.90 13.27 -3.02
CA ALA A 352 -19.27 13.59 -3.44
C ALA A 352 -20.32 12.60 -2.88
N LYS A 353 -19.93 11.32 -2.69
CA LYS A 353 -20.79 10.26 -2.13
C LYS A 353 -20.79 10.22 -0.60
N SER A 354 -19.76 10.77 0.04
CA SER A 354 -19.68 10.99 1.48
C SER A 354 -20.57 12.17 1.89
N THR A 355 -21.82 11.90 2.28
CA THR A 355 -22.65 12.89 2.98
C THR A 355 -22.09 13.13 4.39
N ALA A 356 -21.16 14.06 4.52
CA ALA A 356 -20.85 14.74 5.77
C ALA A 356 -20.93 16.25 5.52
N PRO A 357 -21.79 17.00 6.26
CA PRO A 357 -21.85 18.45 6.15
C PRO A 357 -20.59 19.07 6.77
N ASP A 358 -20.30 20.29 6.30
CA ASP A 358 -19.16 21.17 6.63
C ASP A 358 -17.84 20.86 5.90
N ALA A 359 -17.93 20.72 4.58
CA ALA A 359 -16.84 21.16 3.71
C ALA A 359 -16.83 22.70 3.69
N ILE A 360 -15.69 23.30 3.98
CA ILE A 360 -15.43 24.75 3.85
C ILE A 360 -15.99 25.21 2.49
N ASN A 361 -16.94 26.14 2.53
CA ASN A 361 -17.55 26.72 1.35
C ASN A 361 -16.44 27.42 0.52
N PRO A 362 -16.20 27.04 -0.75
CA PRO A 362 -15.24 27.72 -1.62
C PRO A 362 -15.47 29.23 -1.72
N ASP A 363 -16.71 29.69 -1.46
CA ASP A 363 -17.08 31.10 -1.47
C ASP A 363 -16.70 31.87 -0.18
N GLU A 364 -16.21 31.19 0.85
CA GLU A 364 -15.63 31.81 2.06
C GLU A 364 -14.12 32.02 1.96
N MET A 365 -13.47 31.61 0.86
CA MET A 365 -12.10 32.00 0.60
C MET A 365 -12.03 33.52 0.30
N PRO A 366 -11.24 34.31 1.05
CA PRO A 366 -11.20 35.75 0.85
C PRO A 366 -10.70 36.07 -0.57
N ALA A 367 -11.47 36.87 -1.31
CA ALA A 367 -11.33 37.23 -2.74
C ALA A 367 -9.92 37.71 -3.19
N ARG A 368 -9.01 37.95 -2.25
CA ARG A 368 -7.57 38.19 -2.47
C ARG A 368 -6.78 36.95 -2.92
N MET A 369 -7.37 35.74 -2.89
CA MET A 369 -6.72 34.50 -3.33
C MET A 369 -7.04 34.05 -4.77
N ILE A 370 -8.04 34.64 -5.45
CA ILE A 370 -8.44 34.18 -6.79
C ILE A 370 -7.73 34.96 -7.92
N ASP A 371 -7.04 36.06 -7.65
CA ASP A 371 -6.52 36.93 -8.72
C ASP A 371 -5.02 36.81 -9.00
N GLY A 372 -4.52 35.58 -9.10
CA GLY A 372 -3.16 35.30 -9.58
C GLY A 372 -2.92 35.81 -11.01
N LYS A 373 -3.97 35.79 -11.86
CA LYS A 373 -3.89 36.25 -13.26
C LYS A 373 -3.81 37.77 -13.40
N ALA A 374 -4.57 38.58 -12.66
CA ALA A 374 -4.39 40.04 -12.75
C ALA A 374 -3.17 40.54 -11.97
N ARG A 375 -2.69 39.81 -10.95
CA ARG A 375 -1.39 40.12 -10.32
C ARG A 375 -0.23 39.90 -11.28
N LEU A 376 -0.24 38.80 -12.06
CA LEU A 376 0.72 38.59 -13.16
C LEU A 376 0.59 39.66 -14.24
N LYS A 377 -0.64 40.02 -14.63
CA LYS A 377 -0.89 41.05 -15.65
C LYS A 377 -0.37 42.43 -15.21
N ARG A 378 -0.55 42.83 -13.94
CA ARG A 378 -0.01 44.09 -13.39
C ARG A 378 1.52 44.11 -13.31
N LEU A 379 2.14 43.00 -12.92
CA LEU A 379 3.60 42.88 -12.89
C LEU A 379 4.23 42.90 -14.29
N MET A 380 3.53 42.34 -15.28
CA MET A 380 3.96 42.33 -16.67
C MET A 380 3.76 43.70 -17.35
N THR A 381 2.76 44.50 -16.96
CA THR A 381 2.58 45.88 -17.46
C THR A 381 3.47 46.89 -16.77
N ALA A 382 3.72 46.75 -15.46
CA ALA A 382 4.61 47.66 -14.72
C ALA A 382 6.06 47.63 -15.21
N LYS A 383 6.50 46.51 -15.80
CA LYS A 383 7.85 46.36 -16.38
C LYS A 383 8.02 47.07 -17.73
N LYS A 384 6.95 47.58 -18.35
CA LYS A 384 7.01 48.31 -19.64
C LYS A 384 6.98 49.84 -19.50
N GLU A 385 6.65 50.38 -18.33
CA GLU A 385 6.56 51.84 -18.11
C GLU A 385 7.70 52.43 -17.26
N GLY A 386 8.67 51.61 -16.84
CA GLY A 386 9.91 52.07 -16.22
C GLY A 386 11.06 52.17 -17.23
N LYS A 387 11.04 53.22 -18.05
CA LYS A 387 12.22 53.76 -18.75
C LYS A 387 12.39 55.21 -18.36
#